data_AF-A0A6S6T1I4-F1
#
_entry.id   AF-A0A6S6T1I4-F1
#
_cell.length_a   1.000
_cell.length_b   1.000
_cell.length_c   1.000
_cell.angle_alpha   90.00
_cell.angle_beta   90.00
_cell.angle_gamma   90.00
#
_symmetry.space_group_name_H-M   'P 1'
#
loop_
_entity.id
_entity.type
_entity.pdbx_description
1 polymer ?
#
loop_
_entity_poly.entity_id
_entity_poly.type
_entity_poly.pdbx_seq_one_letter_code
_entity_poly.pdbx_strand_id
1 'polypeptide(L)' 'MEKFKSILKKELLFYLVIFIVLALISHGDLLNNPLARLELLIDQGNYLHPFFYTFVVYSLILIVRKILDFIIGLFEK' A
#
# COMPACT_ATOMS: atom_id res chain seq x y z
N MET A 1 13.19 -19.95 7.86
CA MET A 1 13.37 -19.01 6.73
C MET A 1 12.14 -18.95 5.81
N GLU A 2 11.54 -20.08 5.43
CA GLU A 2 10.35 -20.10 4.55
C GLU A 2 9.12 -19.37 5.10
N LYS A 3 8.84 -19.48 6.40
CA LYS A 3 7.73 -18.75 7.05
C LYS A 3 7.86 -17.23 6.91
N PHE A 4 9.07 -16.69 7.12
CA PHE A 4 9.34 -15.27 6.99
C PHE A 4 9.15 -14.79 5.56
N LYS A 5 9.67 -15.54 4.58
CA LYS A 5 9.45 -15.25 3.15
C LYS A 5 7.95 -15.23 2.79
N SER A 6 7.18 -16.18 3.32
CA SER A 6 5.72 -16.23 3.11
C SER A 6 5.01 -14.99 3.67
N ILE A 7 5.37 -14.57 4.89
CA ILE A 7 4.84 -13.35 5.50
C ILE A 7 5.21 -12.12 4.64
N LEU A 8 6.47 -11.98 4.24
CA LEU A 8 6.89 -10.86 3.38
C LEU A 8 6.13 -10.82 2.06
N LYS A 9 5.94 -11.96 1.39
CA LYS A 9 5.15 -12.04 0.15
C LYS A 9 3.70 -11.59 0.37
N LYS A 10 3.10 -11.99 1.49
CA LYS A 10 1.73 -11.59 1.84
C LYS A 10 1.63 -10.09 2.09
N GLU A 11 2.56 -9.51 2.84
CA GLU A 11 2.56 -8.08 3.13
C GLU A 11 2.87 -7.24 1.88
N LEU A 12 3.78 -7.71 1.02
CA LEU A 12 4.02 -7.09 -0.28
C LEU A 12 2.76 -7.12 -1.17
N LEU A 13 2.01 -8.23 -1.16
CA LEU A 13 0.75 -8.31 -1.89
C LEU A 13 -0.27 -7.28 -1.38
N PHE A 14 -0.44 -7.15 -0.05
CA PHE A 14 -1.33 -6.13 0.51
C PHE A 14 -0.90 -4.72 0.13
N TYR A 15 0.40 -4.44 0.21
CA TYR A 15 0.96 -3.15 -0.19
C TYR A 15 0.67 -2.84 -1.66
N LEU A 16 0.89 -3.80 -2.57
CA LEU A 16 0.62 -3.64 -4.01
C LEU A 16 -0.87 -3.43 -4.30
N VAL A 17 -1.75 -4.14 -3.59
CA VAL A 17 -3.20 -3.94 -3.72
C VAL A 17 -3.59 -2.53 -3.27
N ILE A 18 -3.09 -2.07 -2.12
CA ILE A 18 -3.34 -0.71 -1.62
C ILE A 18 -2.79 0.34 -2.61
N PHE A 19 -1.59 0.11 -3.15
CA PHE A 19 -0.98 0.99 -4.15
C PHE A 19 -1.91 1.17 -5.37
N ILE A 20 -2.39 0.07 -5.95
CA ILE A 20 -3.26 0.11 -7.13
C ILE A 20 -4.58 0.82 -6.80
N VAL A 21 -5.20 0.47 -5.66
CA VAL A 21 -6.46 1.07 -5.24
C VAL A 21 -6.31 2.58 -5.01
N LEU A 22 -5.29 3.01 -4.27
CA LEU A 22 -5.04 4.43 -4.03
C LEU A 22 -4.71 5.17 -5.33
N ALA A 23 -3.86 4.60 -6.19
CA ALA A 23 -3.52 5.20 -7.47
C ALA A 23 -4.76 5.44 -8.33
N LEU A 24 -5.66 4.46 -8.43
CA LEU A 24 -6.89 4.58 -9.23
C LEU A 24 -7.92 5.53 -8.60
N ILE A 25 -8.04 5.55 -7.26
CA ILE A 25 -8.92 6.49 -6.56
C ILE A 25 -8.43 7.94 -6.72
N SER A 26 -7.13 8.17 -6.60
CA SER A 26 -6.54 9.51 -6.66
C SER A 26 -6.35 10.02 -8.09
N HIS A 27 -6.11 9.12 -9.05
CA HIS A 27 -5.77 9.45 -10.42
C HIS A 27 -6.54 8.57 -11.40
N GLY A 28 -7.84 8.87 -11.59
CA GLY A 28 -8.68 8.16 -12.56
C GLY A 28 -8.19 8.28 -14.01
N ASP A 29 -7.36 9.28 -14.31
CA ASP A 29 -6.69 9.43 -15.61
C ASP A 29 -5.74 8.27 -15.94
N LEU A 30 -5.25 7.53 -14.94
CA LEU A 30 -4.41 6.33 -15.15
C LEU A 30 -5.11 5.25 -16.00
N LEU A 31 -6.45 5.20 -16.02
CA LEU A 31 -7.20 4.26 -16.84
C LEU A 31 -7.23 4.63 -18.33
N ASN A 32 -7.02 5.91 -18.64
CA ASN A 32 -7.12 6.43 -20.01
C ASN A 32 -5.75 6.77 -20.60
N ASN A 33 -4.88 7.43 -19.82
CA ASN A 33 -3.55 7.85 -20.26
C ASN A 33 -2.51 7.72 -19.13
N PRO A 34 -2.10 6.48 -18.79
CA PRO A 34 -1.17 6.23 -17.70
C PRO A 34 0.23 6.80 -17.94
N LEU A 35 0.66 6.90 -19.20
CA LEU A 35 1.97 7.44 -19.57
C LEU A 35 2.08 8.93 -19.23
N ALA A 36 1.05 9.72 -19.57
CA ALA A 36 1.03 11.14 -19.25
C ALA A 36 1.12 11.41 -17.74
N ARG A 37 0.47 10.57 -16.91
CA ARG A 37 0.61 10.69 -15.45
C ARG A 37 2.03 10.39 -14.97
N LEU A 38 2.68 9.39 -15.56
CA LEU A 38 4.04 9.02 -15.20
C LEU A 38 5.04 10.11 -15.62
N GLU A 39 4.88 10.70 -16.81
CA GLU A 39 5.66 11.86 -17.26
C GLU A 39 5.50 13.04 -16.29
N LEU A 40 4.27 13.37 -15.89
CA LEU A 40 4.02 14.43 -14.90
C LEU A 40 4.71 14.17 -13.55
N LEU A 41 4.76 12.91 -13.09
CA LEU A 41 5.45 12.57 -11.85
C LEU A 41 6.97 12.74 -11.97
N ILE A 42 7.54 12.42 -13.14
CA ILE A 42 8.97 12.61 -13.42
C ILE A 42 9.28 14.10 -13.48
N ASP A 43 8.49 14.87 -14.23
CA ASP A 43 8.68 16.31 -14.41
C ASP A 43 8.59 17.07 -13.09
N GLN A 44 7.71 16.64 -12.19
CA GLN A 44 7.56 17.21 -10.86
C GLN A 44 8.58 16.69 -9.84
N GLY A 45 9.45 15.75 -10.20
CA GLY A 45 10.39 15.09 -9.28
C GLY A 45 9.72 14.21 -8.22
N ASN A 46 8.44 13.88 -8.40
CA ASN A 46 7.57 13.22 -7.42
C ASN A 46 7.33 11.73 -7.72
N TYR A 47 8.18 11.09 -8.52
CA TYR A 47 8.03 9.67 -8.91
C TYR A 47 8.03 8.68 -7.73
N LEU A 48 8.58 9.06 -6.58
CA LEU A 48 8.52 8.25 -5.35
C LEU A 48 7.25 8.48 -4.52
N HIS A 49 6.52 9.57 -4.76
CA HIS A 49 5.36 9.96 -3.96
C HIS A 49 4.28 8.88 -3.88
N PRO A 50 3.88 8.19 -4.98
CA PRO A 50 2.86 7.14 -4.90
C PRO A 50 3.27 5.99 -3.97
N PHE A 51 4.56 5.63 -3.96
CA PHE A 51 5.09 4.59 -3.07
C PHE A 51 5.09 5.06 -1.61
N PHE A 52 5.64 6.24 -1.33
CA PHE A 52 5.68 6.75 0.03
C PHE A 52 4.27 6.94 0.62
N TYR A 53 3.34 7.48 -0.16
CA TYR A 53 1.94 7.63 0.24
C TYR A 53 1.29 6.27 0.56
N THR A 54 1.49 5.28 -0.31
CA THR A 54 1.03 3.90 -0.07
C THR A 54 1.64 3.33 1.21
N PHE A 55 2.93 3.54 1.45
CA PHE A 55 3.61 3.09 2.66
C PHE A 55 3.01 3.67 3.94
N VAL A 56 2.68 4.96 3.93
CA VAL A 56 2.01 5.61 5.08
C VAL A 56 0.63 4.98 5.30
N VAL A 57 -0.20 4.87 4.26
CA VAL A 57 -1.55 4.28 4.37
C VAL A 57 -1.49 2.83 4.82
N TYR A 58 -0.62 2.02 4.22
CA TYR A 58 -0.38 0.63 4.61
C TYR A 58 0.05 0.53 6.08
N SER A 59 0.95 1.39 6.54
CA SER A 59 1.42 1.40 7.92
C SER A 59 0.29 1.71 8.91
N LEU A 60 -0.59 2.65 8.58
CA LEU A 60 -1.78 2.94 9.38
C LEU A 60 -2.72 1.72 9.46
N ILE A 61 -3.01 1.09 8.32
CA ILE A 61 -3.83 -0.13 8.27
C ILE A 61 -3.18 -1.27 9.07
N LEU A 62 -1.86 -1.43 8.96
CA LEU A 62 -1.10 -2.43 9.70
C LEU A 62 -1.21 -2.22 11.20
N ILE A 63 -1.08 -0.96 11.68
CA ILE A 63 -1.23 -0.61 13.09
C ILE A 63 -2.64 -0.97 13.58
N VAL A 64 -3.68 -0.57 12.85
CA VAL A 64 -5.07 -0.91 13.20
C VAL A 64 -5.26 -2.43 13.28
N ARG A 65 -4.77 -3.17 12.28
CA ARG A 65 -4.83 -4.64 12.27
C ARG A 65 -4.14 -5.24 13.48
N LYS A 66 -2.98 -4.73 13.89
CA LYS A 66 -2.25 -5.25 15.05
C LYS A 66 -2.92 -4.90 16.38
N ILE A 67 -3.57 -3.75 16.47
CA ILE A 67 -4.40 -3.39 17.63
C ILE A 67 -5.58 -4.37 17.74
N LEU A 68 -6.27 -4.66 16.64
CA LEU A 68 -7.38 -5.62 16.62
C LEU A 68 -6.93 -7.04 16.96
N ASP A 69 -5.83 -7.52 16.36
CA ASP A 69 -5.22 -8.82 16.68
C ASP A 69 -4.92 -8.93 18.19
N PHE A 70 -4.38 -7.86 18.78
CA PHE A 70 -4.07 -7.80 20.21
C PHE A 70 -5.33 -7.85 21.07
N ILE A 71 -6.35 -7.04 20.74
CA ILE A 71 -7.62 -7.01 21.49
C ILE A 71 -8.31 -8.37 21.44
N ILE A 72 -8.44 -8.97 20.24
CA ILE A 72 -9.06 -10.30 20.06
C ILE A 72 -8.30 -11.35 20.88
N GLY A 73 -6.96 -11.32 20.84
CA GLY A 73 -6.12 -12.23 21.62
C GLY A 73 -6.25 -12.09 23.14
N LEU A 74 -6.79 -10.98 23.66
CA LEU A 74 -7.12 -10.84 25.09
C LEU A 74 -8.44 -11.55 25.46
N PHE A 75 -9.37 -11.69 24.52
CA PHE A 75 -10.68 -12.33 24.74
C PHE A 75 -10.71 -13.82 24.39
N GLU A 76 -9.76 -14.29 23.58
CA GLU A 76 -9.59 -15.72 23.25
C GLU A 76 -8.72 -16.49 24.26
N LYS A 77 -8.28 -15.82 25.35
CA LYS A 77 -7.61 -16.42 26.51
C LYS A 77 -8.56 -16.54 27.70
#